data_AF-A0AAV7SQI9-F1
#
_entry.id   AF-A0AAV7SQI9-F1
#
_cell.length_a   1.000
_cell.length_b   1.000
_cell.length_c   1.000
_cell.angle_alpha   90.00
_cell.angle_beta   90.00
_cell.angle_gamma   90.00
#
_symmetry.space_group_name_H-M   'P 1'
#
loop_
_entity.id
_entity.type
_entity.pdbx_description
1 polymer ?
#
loop_
_entity_poly.entity_id
_entity_poly.type
_entity_poly.pdbx_seq_one_letter_code
_entity_poly.pdbx_strand_id
1 'polypeptide(L)'
;MHRALRVQVTFLSERVQVLERRAEDAEGHSRRNNIQIVGMPEGVEGADAVAYLETWLRTIMNKRPLTPFFALERAHRVPTRRLEPGRPPDQ
;
A
#
# COMPACT_ATOMS: atom_id res chain seq x y z
N MET A 1 22.99 16.61 37.74
CA MET A 1 22.60 15.35 37.04
C MET A 1 21.19 15.41 36.43
N HIS A 2 20.13 15.69 37.19
CA HIS A 2 18.73 15.68 36.68
C HIS A 2 18.43 16.57 35.46
N ARG A 3 19.05 17.76 35.37
CA ARG A 3 18.82 18.68 34.24
C ARG A 3 19.40 18.16 32.93
N ALA A 4 20.62 17.61 32.97
CA ALA A 4 21.28 17.06 31.79
C ALA A 4 20.51 15.85 31.24
N LEU A 5 20.00 14.99 32.12
CA LEU A 5 19.17 13.85 31.73
C LEU A 5 17.87 14.31 31.05
N ARG A 6 17.18 15.33 31.60
CA ARG A 6 15.97 15.89 30.98
C ARG A 6 16.23 16.44 29.59
N VAL A 7 17.33 17.17 29.39
CA VAL A 7 17.71 17.71 28.08
C VAL A 7 18.02 16.60 27.07
N GLN A 8 18.67 15.53 27.51
CA GLN A 8 18.91 14.38 26.64
C GLN A 8 17.62 13.65 26.27
N VAL A 9 16.70 13.48 27.21
CA VAL A 9 15.39 12.86 26.93
C VAL A 9 14.60 13.70 25.93
N THR A 10 14.50 15.02 26.12
CA THR A 10 13.79 15.89 25.16
C THR A 10 14.42 15.85 23.78
N PHE A 11 15.76 15.92 23.70
CA PHE A 11 16.48 15.83 22.43
C PHE A 11 16.25 14.49 21.72
N LEU A 12 16.27 13.39 22.45
CA LEU A 12 16.02 12.06 21.88
C LEU A 12 14.55 11.92 21.44
N SER A 13 13.59 12.42 22.22
CA SER A 13 12.17 12.40 21.86
C SER A 13 11.89 13.20 20.58
N GLU A 14 12.49 14.38 20.43
CA GLU A 14 12.39 15.17 19.19
C GLU A 14 12.97 14.41 17.99
N ARG A 15 14.12 13.75 18.19
CA ARG A 15 14.74 12.95 17.13
C ARG A 15 13.90 11.75 16.73
N VAL A 16 13.31 11.05 17.70
CA VAL A 16 12.40 9.93 17.43
C VAL A 16 11.22 10.42 16.61
N GLN A 17 10.58 11.52 17.01
CA GLN A 17 9.43 12.07 16.29
C GLN A 17 9.77 12.47 14.85
N VAL A 18 10.96 13.03 14.61
CA VAL A 18 11.43 13.35 13.25
C VAL A 18 11.65 12.08 12.42
N LEU A 19 12.20 11.03 13.03
CA LEU A 19 12.45 9.76 12.34
C LEU A 19 11.14 9.03 12.03
N GLU A 20 10.17 9.04 12.94
CA GLU A 20 8.83 8.47 12.74
C GLU A 20 8.13 9.12 11.55
N ARG A 21 8.08 10.47 11.50
CA ARG A 21 7.50 11.19 10.36
C ARG A 21 8.17 10.84 9.04
N ARG A 22 9.50 10.76 9.02
CA ARG A 22 10.26 10.38 7.81
C ARG A 22 9.98 8.94 7.40
N ALA A 23 9.80 8.03 8.35
CA ALA A 23 9.45 6.65 8.08
C ALA A 23 8.03 6.56 7.49
N GLU A 24 7.05 7.23 8.10
CA GLU A 24 5.68 7.33 7.58
C GLU A 24 5.66 7.91 6.16
N ASP A 25 6.38 9.00 5.91
CA ASP A 25 6.50 9.61 4.59
C ASP A 25 7.13 8.64 3.58
N ALA A 26 8.19 7.92 3.96
CA ALA A 26 8.87 6.97 3.10
C ALA A 26 7.99 5.76 2.77
N GLU A 27 7.27 5.23 3.75
CA GLU A 27 6.32 4.14 3.57
C GLU A 27 5.14 4.56 2.69
N GLY A 28 4.57 5.74 2.94
CA GLY A 28 3.51 6.34 2.14
C GLY A 28 3.97 6.58 0.71
N HIS A 29 5.16 7.15 0.52
CA HIS A 29 5.74 7.39 -0.80
C HIS A 29 5.99 6.09 -1.58
N SER A 30 6.50 5.06 -0.90
CA SER A 30 6.74 3.74 -1.49
C SER A 30 5.44 3.06 -1.93
N ARG A 31 4.31 3.36 -1.28
CA ARG A 31 3.00 2.77 -1.58
C ARG A 31 2.10 3.68 -2.41
N ARG A 32 2.52 4.90 -2.72
CA ARG A 32 1.65 5.93 -3.35
C ARG A 32 1.05 5.49 -4.70
N ASN A 33 1.76 4.63 -5.43
CA ASN A 33 1.35 4.14 -6.75
C ASN A 33 0.66 2.77 -6.66
N ASN A 34 0.48 2.21 -5.47
CA ASN A 34 -0.17 0.93 -5.27
C ASN A 34 -1.67 1.16 -5.14
N ILE A 35 -2.46 0.36 -5.86
CA ILE A 35 -3.93 0.32 -5.71
C ILE A 35 -4.35 -1.02 -5.12
N GLN A 36 -5.38 -1.00 -4.28
CA GLN A 36 -6.01 -2.21 -3.75
C GLN A 36 -7.39 -2.37 -4.39
N ILE A 37 -7.62 -3.53 -5.00
CA ILE A 37 -8.91 -3.88 -5.62
C ILE A 37 -9.63 -4.83 -4.70
N VAL A 38 -10.83 -4.46 -4.25
CA VAL A 38 -11.66 -5.23 -3.32
C VAL A 38 -12.87 -5.80 -4.08
N GLY A 39 -13.31 -7.02 -3.71
CA GLY A 39 -14.49 -7.66 -4.29
C GLY A 39 -14.24 -8.42 -5.60
N MET A 40 -12.98 -8.54 -6.04
CA MET A 40 -12.61 -9.37 -7.19
C MET A 40 -12.63 -10.86 -6.79
N PRO A 41 -13.41 -11.73 -7.45
CA PRO A 41 -13.47 -13.16 -7.12
C PRO A 41 -12.10 -13.81 -7.22
N GLU A 42 -11.80 -14.79 -6.39
CA GLU A 42 -10.48 -15.45 -6.39
C GLU A 42 -10.26 -16.31 -7.63
N GLY A 43 -9.05 -16.28 -8.19
CA GLY A 43 -8.65 -17.12 -9.33
C GLY A 43 -9.08 -16.63 -10.70
N VAL A 44 -9.83 -15.53 -10.79
CA VAL A 44 -10.24 -14.93 -12.09
C VAL A 44 -9.06 -14.42 -12.90
N GLU A 45 -7.94 -14.16 -12.25
CA GLU A 45 -6.72 -13.66 -12.89
C GLU A 45 -5.98 -14.74 -13.70
N GLY A 46 -6.23 -16.01 -13.42
CA GLY A 46 -5.47 -17.12 -14.00
C GLY A 46 -3.99 -17.07 -13.59
N ALA A 47 -3.11 -17.43 -14.54
CA ALA A 47 -1.67 -17.52 -14.30
C ALA A 47 -0.94 -16.17 -14.33
N ASP A 48 -1.54 -15.14 -14.96
CA ASP A 48 -0.92 -13.82 -15.13
C ASP A 48 -1.88 -12.71 -14.67
N ALA A 49 -1.73 -12.34 -13.39
CA ALA A 49 -2.53 -11.28 -12.80
C ALA A 49 -2.24 -9.89 -13.37
N VAL A 50 -1.05 -9.65 -13.92
CA VAL A 50 -0.69 -8.35 -14.51
C VAL A 50 -1.48 -8.17 -15.81
N ALA A 51 -1.42 -9.15 -16.71
CA ALA A 51 -2.14 -9.10 -17.98
C ALA A 51 -3.67 -9.03 -17.79
N TYR A 52 -4.19 -9.78 -16.82
CA TYR A 52 -5.61 -9.74 -16.46
C TYR A 52 -6.01 -8.35 -15.97
N LEU A 53 -5.31 -7.80 -14.98
CA LEU A 53 -5.65 -6.51 -14.40
C LEU A 53 -5.50 -5.37 -15.41
N GLU A 54 -4.50 -5.41 -16.28
CA GLU A 54 -4.35 -4.41 -17.35
C GLU A 54 -5.59 -4.41 -18.27
N THR A 55 -6.05 -5.59 -18.70
CA THR A 55 -7.24 -5.75 -19.54
C THR A 55 -8.50 -5.30 -18.82
N TRP A 56 -8.65 -5.68 -17.55
CA TRP A 56 -9.78 -5.30 -16.72
C TRP A 56 -9.84 -3.78 -16.50
N LEU A 57 -8.71 -3.15 -16.17
CA LEU A 57 -8.57 -1.71 -16.01
C LEU A 57 -8.93 -0.94 -17.29
N ARG A 58 -8.44 -1.41 -18.46
CA ARG A 58 -8.81 -0.85 -19.77
C ARG A 58 -10.32 -0.92 -20.01
N THR A 59 -10.96 -2.00 -19.59
CA THR A 59 -12.40 -2.22 -19.76
C THR A 59 -13.20 -1.25 -18.92
N ILE A 60 -12.89 -1.09 -17.63
CA ILE A 60 -13.62 -0.18 -16.73
C ILE A 60 -13.40 1.30 -17.08
N MET A 61 -12.27 1.65 -17.71
CA MET A 61 -11.96 3.02 -18.14
C MET A 61 -12.50 3.37 -19.53
N ASN A 62 -13.51 2.64 -20.03
CA ASN A 62 -14.11 2.83 -21.35
C ASN A 62 -13.08 2.83 -22.50
N LYS A 63 -12.05 1.98 -22.41
CA LYS A 63 -10.98 1.87 -23.41
C LYS A 63 -10.24 3.19 -23.67
N ARG A 64 -10.31 4.17 -22.76
CA ARG A 64 -9.43 5.34 -22.85
C ARG A 64 -8.00 4.82 -22.94
N PRO A 65 -7.17 5.37 -23.83
CA PRO A 65 -5.79 5.00 -23.86
C PRO A 65 -5.21 5.33 -22.49
N LEU A 66 -4.95 4.27 -21.73
CA LEU A 66 -3.98 4.31 -20.67
C LEU A 66 -2.74 4.93 -21.30
N THR A 67 -2.30 6.08 -20.76
CA THR A 67 -1.12 6.76 -21.29
C THR A 67 0.01 5.74 -21.46
N PRO A 68 0.94 5.91 -22.41
CA PRO A 68 2.05 4.96 -22.61
C PRO A 68 2.91 4.73 -21.33
N PHE A 69 2.71 5.54 -20.29
CA PHE A 69 3.32 5.44 -18.96
C PHE A 69 2.55 4.54 -17.98
N PHE A 70 1.37 4.05 -18.34
CA PHE A 70 0.60 3.14 -17.49
C PHE A 70 1.07 1.71 -17.71
N ALA A 71 2.12 1.34 -16.98
CA ALA A 71 2.60 -0.02 -16.89
C ALA A 71 2.32 -0.54 -15.47
N LEU A 72 1.59 -1.67 -15.37
CA LEU A 72 1.52 -2.39 -14.10
C LEU A 72 2.86 -3.12 -13.92
N GLU A 73 3.62 -2.74 -12.89
CA GLU A 73 4.88 -3.42 -12.58
C GLU A 73 4.64 -4.80 -11.95
N ARG A 74 3.65 -4.88 -11.05
CA ARG A 74 3.34 -6.08 -10.27
C ARG A 74 1.86 -6.14 -9.93
N ALA A 75 1.32 -7.35 -9.94
CA ALA A 75 -0.02 -7.66 -9.48
C ALA A 75 0.04 -8.93 -8.64
N HIS A 76 -0.52 -8.87 -7.43
CA HIS A 76 -0.61 -10.04 -6.55
C HIS A 76 -1.78 -9.88 -5.59
N ARG A 77 -2.29 -11.02 -5.10
CA ARG A 77 -3.24 -11.02 -3.99
C ARG A 77 -2.52 -10.65 -2.70
N VAL A 78 -3.09 -9.69 -1.98
CA VAL A 78 -2.64 -9.40 -0.62
C VAL A 78 -2.94 -10.63 0.23
N PRO A 79 -1.97 -11.16 1.00
CA PRO A 79 -2.22 -12.29 1.88
C PRO A 79 -3.30 -11.90 2.89
N THR A 80 -4.47 -12.52 2.77
CA THR A 80 -5.51 -12.40 3.79
C THR A 80 -4.98 -13.03 5.06
N ARG A 81 -4.80 -12.25 6.14
CA ARG A 81 -4.83 -12.84 7.49
C ARG A 81 -6.15 -13.58 7.56
N ARG A 82 -6.14 -14.90 7.80
CA ARG A 82 -7.37 -15.69 7.95
C ARG A 82 -8.31 -14.90 8.86
N LEU A 83 -9.33 -14.28 8.27
CA LEU A 83 -10.30 -13.52 9.02
C LEU A 83 -11.08 -14.55 9.82
N GLU A 84 -11.22 -14.31 11.12
CA GLU A 84 -12.14 -15.10 11.95
C GLU A 84 -13.51 -15.13 11.26
N PRO A 85 -14.20 -16.28 11.22
CA PRO A 85 -15.50 -16.39 10.57
C PRO A 85 -16.45 -15.27 11.05
N GLY A 86 -16.86 -14.38 10.13
CA GLY A 86 -17.80 -13.30 10.41
C GLY A 86 -17.22 -11.88 10.49
N ARG A 87 -15.90 -11.68 10.37
CA ARG A 87 -15.35 -10.32 10.28
C ARG A 87 -15.47 -9.79 8.83
N PRO A 88 -16.02 -8.59 8.61
CA PRO A 88 -15.99 -7.96 7.29
C PRO A 88 -14.54 -7.72 6.85
N PRO A 89 -14.23 -7.78 5.54
CA PRO A 89 -12.90 -7.45 5.05
C PRO A 89 -12.55 -6.02 5.48
N ASP A 90 -11.34 -5.84 5.99
CA ASP A 90 -10.84 -4.53 6.43
C ASP A 90 -10.97 -3.55 5.23
N GLN A 91 -11.83 -2.52 5.38
CA GLN A 91 -12.11 -1.50 4.37
C GLN A 91 -10.97 -0.48 4.27
#